data_AF-A0A1F8XYH9-F1
#
_entry.id   AF-A0A1F8XYH9-F1
#
_cell.length_a   1.000
_cell.length_b   1.000
_cell.length_c   1.000
_cell.angle_alpha   90.00
_cell.angle_beta   90.00
_cell.angle_gamma   90.00
#
_symmetry.space_group_name_H-M   'P 1'
#
loop_
_entity.id
_entity.type
_entity.pdbx_description
1 polymer ?
#
loop_
_entity_poly.entity_id
_entity_poly.type
_entity_poly.pdbx_seq_one_letter_code
_entity_poly.pdbx_strand_id
1 'polypeptide(L)'
;MQKEDSLKPGHVRQRHFCARELQFSVALLIVLALLGGMSLQALSSLLSQHYGLDTPVLGILLVIGYVAIVILLAVFYTHRLIGPFVRLEYEMKLISAGNLSRRLSMRTKDDLHIRNFAKHVNGCIDRLEEMSREYNLLNSALSKRLDYVTTEISKGSEADCAMIQQEIKALQAEMRKLREKW
;
A
#
# COMPACT_ATOMS: atom_id res chain seq x y z
N MET A 1 -18.57 -36.77 -25.42
CA MET A 1 -18.81 -36.65 -23.95
C MET A 1 -17.47 -36.53 -23.27
N GLN A 2 -17.02 -35.32 -22.99
CA GLN A 2 -15.72 -35.02 -22.38
C GLN A 2 -15.99 -34.48 -20.98
N LYS A 3 -15.47 -35.18 -19.96
CA LYS A 3 -15.66 -34.83 -18.55
C LYS A 3 -14.91 -33.53 -18.25
N GLU A 4 -15.65 -32.55 -17.74
CA GLU A 4 -15.09 -31.33 -17.15
C GLU A 4 -14.36 -31.69 -15.86
N ASP A 5 -13.04 -31.53 -15.88
CA ASP A 5 -12.21 -31.56 -14.67
C ASP A 5 -12.44 -30.27 -13.88
N SER A 6 -13.28 -30.38 -12.84
CA SER A 6 -13.53 -29.34 -11.86
C SER A 6 -12.26 -29.06 -11.03
N LEU A 7 -11.55 -27.98 -11.35
CA LEU A 7 -10.46 -27.41 -10.56
C LEU A 7 -10.98 -27.02 -9.16
N LYS A 8 -10.61 -27.80 -8.14
CA LYS A 8 -10.85 -27.46 -6.74
C LYS A 8 -10.05 -26.19 -6.38
N PRO A 9 -10.65 -25.16 -5.76
CA PRO A 9 -9.93 -23.98 -5.34
C PRO A 9 -8.98 -24.34 -4.18
N GLY A 10 -7.68 -24.34 -4.48
CA GLY A 10 -6.64 -24.48 -3.48
C GLY A 10 -6.80 -23.39 -2.42
N HIS A 11 -6.97 -23.80 -1.17
CA HIS A 11 -7.03 -22.89 -0.03
C HIS A 11 -5.69 -22.19 0.11
N VAL A 12 -5.58 -20.99 -0.47
CA VAL A 12 -4.45 -20.09 -0.22
C VAL A 12 -4.54 -19.71 1.24
N ARG A 13 -3.69 -20.33 2.08
CA ARG A 13 -3.47 -19.92 3.47
C ARG A 13 -3.00 -18.47 3.44
N GLN A 14 -3.94 -17.54 3.62
CA GLN A 14 -3.64 -16.15 3.89
C GLN A 14 -2.81 -16.11 5.17
N ARG A 15 -1.48 -16.02 5.03
CA ARG A 15 -0.62 -15.68 6.17
C ARG A 15 -1.00 -14.25 6.54
N HIS A 16 -1.82 -14.12 7.58
CA HIS A 16 -2.03 -12.83 8.22
C HIS A 16 -0.66 -12.27 8.58
N PHE A 17 -0.24 -11.24 7.86
CA PHE A 17 0.89 -10.41 8.25
C PHE A 17 0.45 -9.69 9.52
N CYS A 18 0.59 -10.35 10.67
CA CYS A 18 0.53 -9.69 11.96
C CYS A 18 1.66 -8.67 11.95
N ALA A 19 1.33 -7.40 11.73
CA ALA A 19 2.25 -6.29 11.91
C ALA A 19 2.62 -6.25 13.40
N ARG A 20 3.64 -7.04 13.78
CA ARG A 20 4.13 -7.16 15.16
C ARG A 20 4.40 -5.78 15.77
N GLU A 21 4.82 -4.83 14.96
CA GLU A 21 5.12 -3.46 15.37
C GLU A 21 3.87 -2.63 15.68
N LEU A 22 2.76 -2.83 14.95
CA LEU A 22 1.47 -2.23 15.30
C LEU A 22 0.99 -2.80 16.64
N GLN A 23 1.16 -4.12 16.84
CA GLN A 23 0.86 -4.77 18.10
C GLN A 23 1.74 -4.23 19.24
N PHE A 24 3.04 -4.00 19.02
CA PHE A 24 3.92 -3.34 19.99
C PHE A 24 3.49 -1.91 20.30
N SER A 25 3.06 -1.16 19.29
CA SER A 25 2.61 0.22 19.46
C SER A 25 1.32 0.32 20.28
N VAL A 26 0.34 -0.56 19.99
CA VAL A 26 -0.90 -0.68 20.77
C VAL A 26 -0.60 -1.21 22.17
N ALA A 27 0.26 -2.22 22.31
CA ALA A 27 0.68 -2.75 23.59
C ALA A 27 1.37 -1.67 24.45
N LEU A 28 2.25 -0.86 23.86
CA LEU A 28 2.89 0.26 24.54
C LEU A 28 1.87 1.30 25.01
N LEU A 29 0.86 1.61 24.18
CA LEU A 29 -0.22 2.53 24.56
C LEU A 29 -1.01 1.98 25.76
N ILE A 30 -1.36 0.69 25.73
CA ILE A 30 -2.02 0.01 26.86
C ILE A 30 -1.13 0.08 28.11
N VAL A 31 0.16 -0.22 27.99
CA VAL A 31 1.11 -0.14 29.12
C VAL A 31 1.20 1.29 29.66
N LEU A 32 1.26 2.31 28.81
CA LEU A 32 1.30 3.71 29.23
C LEU A 32 0.01 4.14 29.95
N ALA A 33 -1.15 3.70 29.44
CA ALA A 33 -2.43 3.97 30.06
C ALA A 33 -2.51 3.30 31.45
N LEU A 34 -2.07 2.04 31.58
CA LEU A 34 -2.02 1.34 32.87
C LEU A 34 -1.06 2.04 33.84
N LEU A 35 0.13 2.42 33.37
CA LEU A 35 1.13 3.11 34.19
C LEU A 35 0.63 4.48 34.67
N GLY A 36 -0.08 5.22 33.81
CA GLY A 36 -0.75 6.48 34.18
C GLY A 36 -1.80 6.27 35.27
N GLY A 37 -2.60 5.19 35.18
CA GLY A 37 -3.56 4.81 36.21
C GLY A 37 -2.89 4.47 37.54
N MET A 38 -1.85 3.63 37.52
CA MET A 38 -1.08 3.28 38.73
C MET A 38 -0.43 4.51 39.37
N SER A 39 0.08 5.43 38.54
CA SER A 39 0.70 6.68 39.00
C SER A 39 -0.32 7.60 39.67
N LEU A 40 -1.53 7.73 39.11
CA LEU A 40 -2.64 8.48 39.73
C LEU A 40 -3.10 7.84 41.04
N GLN A 41 -3.18 6.51 41.10
CA GLN A 41 -3.57 5.80 42.32
C GLN A 41 -2.51 5.94 43.42
N ALA A 42 -1.22 5.86 43.08
CA ALA A 42 -0.14 6.12 44.02
C ALA A 42 -0.20 7.56 44.55
N LEU A 43 -0.37 8.53 43.65
CA LEU A 43 -0.53 9.93 44.03
C LEU A 43 -1.73 10.15 44.96
N SER A 44 -2.87 9.50 44.68
CA SER A 44 -4.05 9.51 45.53
C SER A 44 -3.76 9.02 46.95
N SER A 45 -3.05 7.89 47.08
CA SER A 45 -2.74 7.31 48.40
C SER A 45 -1.87 8.25 49.24
N LEU A 46 -0.90 8.92 48.61
CA LEU A 46 -0.04 9.89 49.27
C LEU A 46 -0.81 11.14 49.71
N LEU A 47 -1.71 11.65 48.86
CA LEU A 47 -2.54 12.80 49.22
C LEU A 47 -3.53 12.49 50.35
N SER A 48 -4.18 11.33 50.32
CA SER A 48 -5.06 10.91 51.42
C SER A 48 -4.29 10.79 52.73
N GLN A 49 -3.10 10.17 52.71
CA GLN A 49 -2.27 10.02 53.90
C GLN A 49 -1.78 11.36 54.48
N HIS A 50 -1.41 12.33 53.63
CA HIS A 50 -0.84 13.61 54.11
C HIS A 50 -1.89 14.67 54.46
N TYR A 51 -3.02 14.70 53.74
CA TYR A 51 -4.05 15.73 53.89
C TYR A 51 -5.36 15.22 54.51
N GLY A 52 -5.47 13.93 54.81
CA GLY A 52 -6.68 13.33 55.40
C GLY A 52 -7.90 13.41 54.47
N LEU A 53 -7.67 13.53 53.16
CA LEU A 53 -8.71 13.73 52.15
C LEU A 53 -9.39 12.40 51.75
N ASP A 54 -10.02 11.72 52.70
CA ASP A 54 -10.87 10.53 52.43
C ASP A 54 -12.28 10.96 52.00
N THR A 55 -12.36 11.81 50.97
CA THR A 55 -13.65 12.25 50.43
C THR A 55 -13.96 11.54 49.12
N PRO A 56 -15.21 11.12 48.86
CA PRO A 56 -15.62 10.54 47.58
C PRO A 56 -15.35 11.49 46.39
N VAL A 57 -15.18 12.78 46.65
CA VAL A 57 -14.78 13.80 45.69
C VAL A 57 -13.39 13.52 45.10
N LEU A 58 -12.43 13.04 45.89
CA LEU A 58 -11.09 12.68 45.42
C LEU A 58 -11.14 11.53 44.39
N GLY A 59 -11.99 10.52 44.65
CA GLY A 59 -12.19 9.40 43.73
C GLY A 59 -12.75 9.84 42.39
N ILE A 60 -13.75 10.72 42.38
CA ILE A 60 -14.33 11.28 41.15
C ILE A 60 -13.27 12.08 40.37
N LEU A 61 -12.48 12.91 41.07
CA LEU A 61 -11.42 13.72 40.46
C LEU A 61 -10.36 12.83 39.77
N LEU A 62 -9.99 11.71 40.39
CA LEU A 62 -9.01 10.76 39.83
C LEU A 62 -9.53 10.04 38.59
N VAL A 63 -10.81 9.65 38.59
CA VAL A 63 -11.44 9.04 37.41
C VAL A 63 -11.45 10.04 36.26
N ILE A 64 -11.82 11.29 36.51
CA ILE A 64 -11.79 12.36 35.50
C ILE A 64 -10.36 12.57 34.99
N GLY A 65 -9.37 12.64 35.89
CA GLY A 65 -7.95 12.77 35.53
C GLY A 65 -7.45 11.61 34.68
N TYR A 66 -7.81 10.37 35.03
CA TYR A 66 -7.45 9.18 34.27
C TYR A 66 -8.06 9.20 32.86
N VAL A 67 -9.36 9.49 32.76
CA VAL A 67 -10.05 9.63 31.47
C VAL A 67 -9.38 10.71 30.62
N ALA A 68 -9.00 11.84 31.21
CA ALA A 68 -8.28 12.89 30.49
C ALA A 68 -6.92 12.41 29.94
N ILE A 69 -6.14 11.66 30.73
CA ILE A 69 -4.87 11.07 30.26
C ILE A 69 -5.10 10.10 29.10
N VAL A 70 -6.10 9.23 29.21
CA VAL A 70 -6.43 8.27 28.14
C VAL A 70 -6.83 8.99 26.86
N ILE A 71 -7.67 10.03 26.94
CA ILE A 71 -8.06 10.85 25.79
C ILE A 71 -6.84 11.53 25.16
N LEU A 72 -5.95 12.11 25.97
CA LEU A 72 -4.72 12.75 25.47
C LEU A 72 -3.82 11.76 24.73
N LEU A 73 -3.63 10.56 25.27
CA LEU A 73 -2.86 9.49 24.62
C LEU A 73 -3.51 9.05 23.30
N ALA A 74 -4.84 8.88 23.29
CA ALA A 74 -5.58 8.52 22.09
C ALA A 74 -5.43 9.58 20.99
N VAL A 75 -5.65 10.85 21.31
CA VAL A 75 -5.50 11.97 20.35
C VAL A 75 -4.07 12.05 19.81
N PHE A 76 -3.07 11.94 20.68
CA PHE A 76 -1.67 11.96 20.27
C PHE A 76 -1.35 10.82 19.29
N TYR A 77 -1.84 9.61 19.57
CA TYR A 77 -1.65 8.45 18.72
C TYR A 77 -2.37 8.58 17.37
N THR A 78 -3.64 8.97 17.41
CA THR A 78 -4.48 9.23 16.23
C THR A 78 -3.80 10.23 15.31
N HIS A 79 -3.33 11.37 15.83
CA HIS A 79 -2.70 12.40 15.01
C HIS A 79 -1.39 11.92 14.37
N ARG A 80 -0.63 11.06 15.06
CA ARG A 80 0.65 10.52 14.54
C ARG A 80 0.45 9.47 13.44
N LEU A 81 -0.61 8.67 13.51
CA LEU A 81 -0.84 7.58 12.54
C LEU A 81 -1.84 7.93 11.44
N ILE A 82 -3.02 8.44 11.80
CA ILE A 82 -4.12 8.60 10.84
C ILE A 82 -3.77 9.65 9.77
N GLY A 83 -3.06 10.71 10.13
CA GLY A 83 -2.64 11.75 9.17
C GLY A 83 -1.84 11.18 7.98
N PRO A 84 -0.72 10.49 8.23
CA PRO A 84 0.03 9.81 7.17
C PRO A 84 -0.78 8.81 6.34
N PHE A 85 -1.69 8.04 6.97
CA PHE A 85 -2.53 7.07 6.26
C PHE A 85 -3.56 7.73 5.34
N VAL A 86 -4.24 8.78 5.80
CA VAL A 86 -5.18 9.54 4.95
C VAL A 86 -4.45 10.16 3.76
N ARG A 87 -3.22 10.64 3.96
CA ARG A 87 -2.38 11.16 2.88
C ARG A 87 -1.99 10.06 1.87
N LEU A 88 -1.60 8.88 2.35
CA LEU A 88 -1.34 7.72 1.48
C LEU A 88 -2.54 7.37 0.65
N GLU A 89 -3.71 7.30 1.26
CA GLU A 89 -4.95 6.95 0.58
C GLU A 89 -5.24 7.93 -0.56
N TYR A 90 -5.09 9.24 -0.30
CA TYR A 90 -5.28 10.27 -1.32
C TYR A 90 -4.31 10.12 -2.50
N GLU A 91 -3.01 9.98 -2.23
CA GLU A 91 -2.00 9.81 -3.29
C GLU A 91 -2.21 8.49 -4.07
N MET A 92 -2.61 7.42 -3.37
CA MET A 92 -2.92 6.13 -4.01
C MET A 92 -4.15 6.22 -4.91
N LYS A 93 -5.18 6.99 -4.55
CA LYS A 93 -6.33 7.24 -5.44
C LYS A 93 -5.90 7.95 -6.72
N LEU A 94 -5.00 8.93 -6.63
CA LEU A 94 -4.45 9.62 -7.81
C LEU A 94 -3.63 8.69 -8.71
N ILE A 95 -2.81 7.82 -8.11
CA ILE A 95 -2.01 6.84 -8.86
C ILE A 95 -2.91 5.79 -9.50
N SER A 96 -3.94 5.33 -8.80
CA SER A 96 -4.97 4.43 -9.34
C SER A 96 -5.77 5.05 -10.49
N ALA A 97 -5.89 6.38 -10.55
CA ALA A 97 -6.49 7.09 -11.68
C ALA A 97 -5.58 7.18 -12.91
N GLY A 98 -4.41 6.52 -12.88
CA GLY A 98 -3.46 6.45 -14.00
C GLY A 98 -2.35 7.50 -13.95
N ASN A 99 -2.29 8.34 -12.92
CA ASN A 99 -1.20 9.32 -12.77
C ASN A 99 0.06 8.66 -12.18
N LEU A 100 0.78 7.91 -13.02
CA LEU A 100 2.02 7.23 -12.64
C LEU A 100 3.20 8.17 -12.39
N SER A 101 3.10 9.47 -12.71
CA SER A 101 4.15 10.46 -12.41
C SER A 101 4.17 10.89 -10.94
N ARG A 102 3.13 10.56 -10.17
CA ARG A 102 3.07 10.85 -8.74
C ARG A 102 3.93 9.87 -7.95
N ARG A 103 4.46 10.34 -6.82
CA ARG A 103 5.23 9.54 -5.87
C ARG A 103 4.70 9.81 -4.47
N LEU A 104 4.63 8.76 -3.67
CA LEU A 104 4.28 8.86 -2.26
C LEU A 104 5.39 9.61 -1.53
N SER A 105 5.06 10.71 -0.84
CA SER A 105 5.99 11.46 0.00
C SER A 105 5.53 11.47 1.45
N MET A 106 6.48 11.14 2.34
CA MET A 106 6.27 11.10 3.79
C MET A 106 7.12 12.13 4.49
N ARG A 107 6.66 12.63 5.64
CA ARG A 107 7.46 13.54 6.48
C ARG A 107 8.52 12.73 7.20
N THR A 108 9.65 13.36 7.51
CA THR A 108 10.75 12.71 8.24
C THR A 108 10.35 12.26 9.64
N LYS A 109 9.39 12.95 10.26
CA LYS A 109 8.83 12.64 11.59
C LYS A 109 7.77 11.52 11.57
N ASP A 110 7.31 11.13 10.39
CA ASP A 110 6.36 10.03 10.27
C ASP A 110 7.06 8.71 10.61
N ASP A 111 6.27 7.70 10.93
CA ASP A 111 6.76 6.39 11.31
C ASP A 111 7.67 5.78 10.22
N LEU A 112 8.76 5.13 10.66
CA LEU A 112 9.77 4.55 9.77
C LEU A 112 9.15 3.50 8.82
N HIS A 113 8.17 2.74 9.28
CA HIS A 113 7.54 1.68 8.49
C HIS A 113 6.66 2.27 7.39
N ILE A 114 5.92 3.34 7.72
CA ILE A 114 5.13 4.08 6.73
C ILE A 114 6.05 4.65 5.63
N ARG A 115 7.23 5.17 6.02
CA ARG A 115 8.24 5.64 5.06
C ARG A 115 8.81 4.51 4.18
N ASN A 116 9.13 3.37 4.77
CA ASN A 116 9.63 2.21 4.02
C ASN A 116 8.57 1.66 3.06
N PHE A 117 7.31 1.58 3.51
CA PHE A 117 6.18 1.22 2.67
C PHE A 117 6.06 2.16 1.47
N ALA A 118 6.08 3.48 1.70
CA ALA A 118 6.04 4.46 0.62
C ALA A 118 7.20 4.29 -0.37
N LYS A 119 8.41 3.98 0.12
CA LYS A 119 9.58 3.68 -0.72
C LYS A 119 9.36 2.44 -1.60
N HIS A 120 8.83 1.35 -1.05
CA HIS A 120 8.56 0.13 -1.80
C HIS A 120 7.48 0.35 -2.87
N VAL A 121 6.42 1.07 -2.53
CA VAL A 121 5.35 1.40 -3.48
C VAL A 121 5.88 2.32 -4.59
N ASN A 122 6.71 3.32 -4.27
CA ASN A 122 7.37 4.13 -5.30
C ASN A 122 8.22 3.28 -6.24
N GLY A 123 8.98 2.31 -5.73
CA GLY A 123 9.73 1.38 -6.59
C GLY A 123 8.83 0.49 -7.45
N CYS A 124 7.62 0.16 -6.99
CA CYS A 124 6.61 -0.54 -7.80
C CYS A 124 6.08 0.37 -8.92
N ILE A 125 5.79 1.64 -8.61
CA ILE A 125 5.34 2.64 -9.59
C ILE A 125 6.43 2.86 -10.65
N ASP A 126 7.69 2.96 -10.25
CA ASP A 126 8.83 3.12 -11.17
C ASP A 126 8.88 1.97 -12.19
N ARG A 127 8.70 0.71 -11.72
CA ARG A 127 8.64 -0.47 -12.60
C ARG A 127 7.41 -0.47 -13.51
N LEU A 128 6.25 -0.04 -13.01
CA LEU A 128 5.04 0.08 -13.82
C LEU A 128 5.19 1.15 -14.90
N GLU A 129 5.86 2.26 -14.59
CA GLU A 129 6.15 3.32 -15.55
C GLU A 129 7.13 2.84 -16.64
N GLU A 130 8.19 2.13 -16.25
CA GLU A 130 9.12 1.48 -17.18
C GLU A 130 8.41 0.48 -18.09
N MET A 131 7.54 -0.36 -17.53
CA MET A 131 6.70 -1.29 -18.30
C MET A 131 5.81 -0.59 -19.32
N SER A 132 5.12 0.47 -18.89
CA SER A 132 4.27 1.25 -19.77
C SER A 132 5.07 1.86 -20.92
N ARG A 133 6.29 2.36 -20.66
CA ARG A 133 7.18 2.90 -21.70
C ARG A 133 7.64 1.83 -22.67
N GLU A 134 8.13 0.69 -22.19
CA GLU A 134 8.54 -0.44 -23.05
C GLU A 134 7.38 -0.90 -23.93
N TYR A 135 6.18 -1.02 -23.36
CA TYR A 135 4.97 -1.41 -24.08
C TYR A 135 4.60 -0.39 -25.17
N ASN A 136 4.64 0.92 -24.86
CA ASN A 136 4.32 1.96 -25.82
C ASN A 136 5.33 2.03 -26.98
N LEU A 137 6.63 1.89 -26.69
CA LEU A 137 7.67 1.83 -27.72
C LEU A 137 7.45 0.66 -28.66
N LEU A 138 7.21 -0.54 -28.10
CA LEU A 138 6.91 -1.72 -28.88
C LEU A 138 5.65 -1.54 -29.71
N ASN A 139 4.56 -1.07 -29.12
CA ASN A 139 3.29 -0.88 -29.82
C ASN A 139 3.44 0.09 -31.00
N SER A 140 4.25 1.14 -30.84
CA SER A 140 4.58 2.07 -31.92
C SER A 140 5.43 1.41 -33.03
N ALA A 141 6.38 0.54 -32.68
CA ALA A 141 7.20 -0.19 -33.63
C ALA A 141 6.37 -1.24 -34.40
N LEU A 142 5.49 -1.94 -33.69
CA LEU A 142 4.57 -2.92 -34.24
C LEU A 142 3.58 -2.26 -35.20
N SER A 143 2.98 -1.13 -34.80
CA SER A 143 2.06 -0.36 -35.65
C SER A 143 2.75 0.08 -36.95
N LYS A 144 3.99 0.61 -36.87
CA LYS A 144 4.78 0.99 -38.06
C LYS A 144 5.06 -0.20 -39.00
N ARG A 145 5.42 -1.36 -38.44
CA ARG A 145 5.64 -2.58 -39.25
C ARG A 145 4.34 -3.07 -39.89
N LEU A 146 3.22 -2.99 -39.18
CA LEU A 146 1.91 -3.35 -39.69
C LEU A 146 1.47 -2.42 -40.83
N ASP A 147 1.69 -1.12 -40.68
CA ASP A 147 1.43 -0.12 -41.72
C ASP A 147 2.27 -0.40 -42.97
N TYR A 148 3.56 -0.72 -42.80
CA TYR A 148 4.43 -1.10 -43.91
C TYR A 148 3.88 -2.31 -44.68
N VAL A 149 3.57 -3.40 -43.98
CA VAL A 149 2.99 -4.61 -44.59
C VAL A 149 1.66 -4.30 -45.30
N THR A 150 0.80 -3.50 -44.68
CA THR A 150 -0.49 -3.09 -45.27
C THR A 150 -0.29 -2.28 -46.56
N THR A 151 0.68 -1.36 -46.57
CA THR A 151 0.99 -0.57 -47.76
C THR A 151 1.55 -1.43 -48.89
N GLU A 152 2.41 -2.41 -48.60
CA GLU A 152 2.95 -3.32 -49.62
C GLU A 152 1.86 -4.22 -50.23
N ILE A 153 0.92 -4.72 -49.41
CA ILE A 153 -0.24 -5.47 -49.91
C ILE A 153 -1.12 -4.59 -50.82
N SER A 154 -1.34 -3.33 -50.44
CA SER A 154 -2.20 -2.41 -51.20
C SER A 154 -1.63 -1.98 -52.55
N LYS A 155 -0.30 -2.02 -52.74
CA LYS A 155 0.36 -1.64 -53.99
C LYS A 155 0.20 -2.69 -55.11
N GLY A 156 -0.40 -3.85 -54.83
CA GLY A 156 -0.73 -4.84 -55.86
C GLY A 156 0.47 -5.46 -56.58
N SER A 157 1.70 -5.25 -56.09
CA SER A 157 2.88 -6.00 -56.52
C SER A 157 2.65 -7.47 -56.19
N GLU A 158 3.34 -8.40 -56.87
CA GLU A 158 3.56 -9.77 -56.39
C GLU A 158 4.33 -9.70 -55.05
N ALA A 159 3.66 -9.20 -54.02
CA ALA A 159 4.18 -9.12 -52.68
C ALA A 159 4.32 -10.57 -52.26
N ASP A 160 5.58 -11.00 -52.18
CA ASP A 160 5.97 -12.37 -51.97
C ASP A 160 5.29 -12.85 -50.67
N CYS A 161 4.17 -13.57 -50.83
CA CYS A 161 3.24 -13.88 -49.74
C CYS A 161 3.96 -14.64 -48.62
N ALA A 162 5.02 -15.37 -48.99
CA ALA A 162 5.97 -16.01 -48.09
C ALA A 162 6.70 -15.01 -47.18
N MET A 163 7.14 -13.87 -47.71
CA MET A 163 7.88 -12.85 -46.96
C MET A 163 6.97 -12.15 -45.94
N ILE A 164 5.74 -11.79 -46.35
CA ILE A 164 4.73 -11.23 -45.45
C ILE A 164 4.37 -12.21 -44.33
N GLN A 165 4.19 -13.49 -44.67
CA GLN A 165 3.86 -14.53 -43.69
C GLN A 165 5.00 -14.75 -42.69
N GLN A 166 6.25 -14.65 -43.15
CA GLN A 166 7.43 -14.74 -42.29
C GLN A 166 7.52 -13.55 -41.32
N GLU A 167 7.22 -12.34 -41.80
CA GLU A 167 7.26 -11.11 -41.00
C GLU A 167 6.16 -11.08 -39.93
N ILE A 168 4.94 -11.55 -40.27
CA ILE A 168 3.84 -11.74 -39.31
C ILE A 168 4.22 -12.77 -38.24
N LYS A 169 4.85 -13.89 -38.62
CA LYS A 169 5.32 -14.90 -37.65
C LYS A 169 6.41 -14.36 -36.74
N ALA A 170 7.34 -13.57 -37.26
CA ALA A 170 8.38 -12.91 -36.47
C ALA A 170 7.77 -11.94 -35.45
N LEU A 171 6.81 -11.11 -35.87
CA LEU A 171 6.06 -10.22 -34.99
C LEU A 171 5.31 -10.99 -33.90
N GLN A 172 4.63 -12.09 -34.24
CA GLN A 172 3.96 -12.94 -33.26
C GLN A 172 4.92 -13.54 -32.23
N ALA A 173 6.12 -13.97 -32.66
CA ALA A 173 7.15 -14.50 -31.77
C ALA A 173 7.70 -13.42 -30.82
N GLU A 174 7.93 -12.20 -31.32
CA GLU A 174 8.30 -11.04 -30.50
C GLU A 174 7.22 -10.73 -29.46
N MET A 175 5.94 -10.68 -29.85
CA MET A 175 4.82 -10.48 -28.91
C MET A 175 4.73 -11.57 -27.84
N ARG A 176 4.98 -12.83 -28.19
CA ARG A 176 4.94 -13.95 -27.22
C ARG A 176 6.07 -13.85 -26.20
N LYS A 177 7.30 -13.60 -26.64
CA LYS A 177 8.44 -13.40 -25.73
C LYS A 177 8.20 -12.27 -24.73
N LEU A 178 7.56 -11.19 -25.18
CA LEU A 178 7.21 -10.09 -24.30
C LEU A 178 6.13 -10.46 -23.29
N ARG A 179 5.08 -11.16 -23.70
CA ARG A 179 4.05 -11.65 -22.77
C ARG A 179 4.63 -12.56 -21.68
N GLU A 180 5.73 -13.26 -21.95
CA GLU A 180 6.41 -14.11 -20.96
C GLU A 180 7.37 -13.34 -20.04
N LYS A 181 7.79 -12.12 -20.42
CA LYS A 181 8.66 -11.24 -19.61
C LYS A 181 7.87 -10.53 -18.49
N TRP A 182 6.57 -10.36 -18.65
CA TRP A 182 5.65 -9.65 -17.75
C TRP A 182 4.72 -10.60 -17.00
#